data_AF-K1SCH1-F1
#
_entry.id   AF-K1SCH1-F1
#
_cell.length_a   1.000
_cell.length_b   1.000
_cell.length_c   1.000
_cell.angle_alpha   90.00
_cell.angle_beta   90.00
_cell.angle_gamma   90.00
#
_symmetry.space_group_name_H-M   'P 1'
#
loop_
_entity.id
_entity.type
_entity.pdbx_description
1 polymer ?
#
loop_
_entity_poly.entity_id
_entity_poly.type
_entity_poly.pdbx_seq_one_letter_code
_entity_poly.pdbx_strand_id
1 'polypeptide(L)' 'MEKMNFDDIVAKVKECGKKTVAVSVAQDSAVLEAVHEAKRLGIADAILVGDEAKIREIAAGLNMDLSDYEII' A
#
# COMPACT_ATOMS: atom_id res chain seq x y z
N MET A 1 -1.94 31.98 8.73
CA MET A 1 -2.28 30.78 7.95
C MET A 1 -1.28 29.72 8.33
N GLU A 2 -1.65 28.80 9.23
CA GLU A 2 -0.85 27.60 9.48
C GLU A 2 -0.80 26.81 8.18
N LYS A 3 0.39 26.69 7.59
CA LYS A 3 0.61 25.78 6.48
C LYS A 3 0.71 24.40 7.10
N MET A 4 -0.34 23.59 7.00
CA MET A 4 -0.18 22.14 7.17
C MET A 4 0.75 21.68 6.05
N ASN A 5 2.01 21.40 6.40
CA ASN A 5 2.94 20.82 5.46
C ASN A 5 2.63 19.33 5.33
N PHE A 6 3.03 18.76 4.19
CA PHE A 6 2.78 17.34 3.89
C PHE A 6 3.33 16.43 4.99
N ASP A 7 4.46 16.81 5.60
CA ASP A 7 5.08 16.10 6.73
C ASP A 7 4.18 16.04 7.98
N ASP A 8 3.47 17.12 8.32
CA ASP A 8 2.57 17.15 9.49
C ASP A 8 1.36 16.23 9.28
N ILE A 9 0.90 16.11 8.03
CA ILE A 9 -0.19 15.21 7.65
C ILE A 9 0.28 13.76 7.78
N VAL A 10 1.48 13.45 7.26
CA VAL A 10 2.05 12.10 7.38
C VAL A 10 2.30 11.72 8.83
N ALA A 11 2.77 12.66 9.67
CA ALA A 11 2.97 12.44 11.10
C ALA A 11 1.65 12.13 11.83
N LYS A 12 0.58 12.89 11.57
CA LYS A 12 -0.75 12.62 12.15
C LYS A 12 -1.36 11.32 11.65
N VAL A 13 -1.14 10.96 10.38
CA VAL A 13 -1.61 9.68 9.83
C VAL A 13 -0.87 8.51 10.46
N LYS A 14 0.40 8.67 10.87
CA LYS A 14 1.10 7.63 11.64
C LYS A 14 0.57 7.49 13.08
N GLU A 15 0.07 8.56 13.69
CA GLU A 15 -0.59 8.49 15.00
C GLU A 15 -1.99 7.86 14.92
N CYS A 16 -2.72 8.11 13.83
CA CYS A 16 -3.96 7.43 13.52
C CYS A 16 -3.65 5.99 13.07
N GLY A 17 -3.86 5.00 13.95
CA GLY A 17 -3.53 3.60 13.68
C GLY A 17 -3.83 3.10 12.26
N LYS A 18 -2.97 2.21 11.78
CA LYS A 18 -2.94 1.66 10.41
C LYS A 18 -4.35 1.41 9.88
N LYS A 19 -4.66 2.00 8.74
CA LYS A 19 -5.93 1.78 8.04
C LYS A 19 -5.73 0.77 6.92
N THR A 20 -6.69 -0.11 6.74
CA THR A 20 -6.71 -1.04 5.62
C THR A 20 -7.38 -0.39 4.42
N VAL A 21 -6.69 -0.33 3.28
CA VAL A 21 -7.22 0.20 2.02
C VAL A 21 -7.42 -0.94 1.01
N ALA A 22 -8.61 -1.00 0.41
CA ALA A 22 -8.88 -1.96 -0.66
C ALA A 22 -8.49 -1.35 -2.00
N VAL A 23 -7.64 -2.06 -2.74
CA VAL A 23 -7.09 -1.63 -4.01
C VAL A 23 -7.63 -2.53 -5.10
N SER A 24 -8.67 -2.06 -5.77
CA SER A 24 -9.20 -2.67 -6.99
C SER A 24 -8.27 -2.36 -8.16
N VAL A 25 -7.77 -3.40 -8.84
CA VAL A 25 -6.72 -3.36 -9.88
C VAL A 25 -5.29 -3.37 -9.31
N ALA A 26 -5.01 -4.34 -8.44
CA ALA A 26 -3.64 -4.57 -7.95
C ALA A 26 -2.66 -5.07 -9.03
N GLN A 27 -3.13 -5.51 -10.20
CA GLN A 27 -2.28 -5.94 -11.32
C GLN A 27 -1.53 -4.80 -12.06
N ASP A 28 -1.45 -3.61 -11.47
CA ASP A 28 -0.67 -2.47 -11.96
C ASP A 28 0.58 -2.31 -11.09
N SER A 29 1.76 -2.26 -11.72
CA SER A 29 3.04 -2.14 -11.02
C SER A 29 3.16 -0.87 -10.19
N ALA A 30 2.65 0.26 -10.69
CA ALA A 30 2.73 1.53 -9.96
C ALA A 30 1.85 1.51 -8.71
N VAL A 31 0.72 0.81 -8.77
CA VAL A 31 -0.19 0.62 -7.64
C VAL A 31 0.44 -0.29 -6.60
N LEU A 32 1.03 -1.42 -7.03
CA LEU A 32 1.68 -2.37 -6.13
C LEU A 32 2.88 -1.73 -5.40
N GLU A 33 3.68 -0.94 -6.11
CA GLU A 33 4.80 -0.19 -5.54
C GLU A 33 4.34 0.84 -4.49
N ALA A 34 3.28 1.59 -4.79
CA ALA A 34 2.72 2.55 -3.85
C ALA A 34 2.21 1.88 -2.56
N VAL A 35 1.56 0.73 -2.70
CA VAL A 35 1.08 -0.08 -1.57
C VAL A 35 2.24 -0.63 -0.74
N HIS A 36 3.28 -1.15 -1.41
CA HIS A 36 4.48 -1.67 -0.75
C HIS A 36 5.13 -0.58 0.10
N GLU A 37 5.30 0.62 -0.46
CA GLU A 37 5.92 1.74 0.24
C GLU A 37 5.03 2.26 1.38
N ALA A 38 3.71 2.33 1.18
CA ALA A 38 2.76 2.69 2.24
C ALA A 38 2.84 1.73 3.44
N LYS A 39 2.97 0.42 3.19
CA LYS A 39 3.16 -0.59 4.24
C LYS A 39 4.53 -0.46 4.91
N ARG A 40 5.59 -0.25 4.13
CA ARG A 40 6.97 -0.04 4.64
C ARG A 40 7.06 1.20 5.55
N LEU A 41 6.34 2.26 5.21
CA LEU A 41 6.24 3.49 5.99
C LEU A 41 5.29 3.37 7.19
N GLY A 42 4.57 2.24 7.32
CA GLY A 42 3.62 1.98 8.40
C GLY A 42 2.37 2.85 8.34
N ILE A 43 2.02 3.35 7.15
CA ILE A 43 0.91 4.29 6.94
C ILE A 43 -0.42 3.54 6.82
N ALA A 44 -0.42 2.44 6.05
CA ALA A 44 -1.63 1.68 5.76
C ALA A 44 -1.30 0.22 5.42
N ASP A 45 -2.25 -0.66 5.70
CA ASP A 45 -2.29 -2.01 5.14
C ASP A 45 -3.14 -2.00 3.87
N ALA A 46 -2.89 -2.92 2.95
CA ALA A 46 -3.64 -2.98 1.71
C ALA A 46 -4.22 -4.37 1.45
N ILE A 47 -5.40 -4.38 0.84
CA ILE A 47 -6.07 -5.56 0.29
C ILE A 47 -6.00 -5.42 -1.22
N LEU A 48 -5.38 -6.39 -1.87
CA LEU A 48 -5.14 -6.41 -3.31
C LEU A 48 -6.29 -7.14 -3.99
N VAL A 49 -7.13 -6.42 -4.74
CA VAL A 49 -8.27 -7.03 -5.43
C VAL A 49 -7.98 -7.13 -6.92
N GLY A 50 -7.95 -8.34 -7.48
CA GLY A 50 -7.66 -8.54 -8.90
C GLY A 50 -7.11 -9.92 -9.27
N ASP A 51 -6.39 -9.96 -10.40
CA ASP A 51 -5.81 -11.20 -10.94
C ASP A 51 -4.60 -11.65 -10.11
N GLU A 52 -4.80 -12.66 -9.26
CA GLU A 52 -3.78 -13.20 -8.37
C GLU A 52 -2.49 -13.60 -9.10
N ALA A 53 -2.59 -14.17 -10.31
CA ALA A 53 -1.42 -14.60 -11.07
C ALA A 53 -0.56 -13.39 -11.47
N LYS A 54 -1.18 -12.34 -12.00
CA LYS A 54 -0.48 -11.09 -12.37
C LYS A 54 0.09 -10.37 -11.16
N ILE A 55 -0.68 -10.32 -10.07
CA ILE A 55 -0.23 -9.68 -8.82
C ILE A 55 1.02 -10.37 -8.29
N ARG A 56 1.04 -11.71 -8.26
CA ARG A 56 2.20 -12.51 -7.85
C ARG A 56 3.41 -12.30 -8.76
N GLU A 57 3.21 -12.22 -10.07
CA GLU A 57 4.28 -11.96 -11.03
C GLU A 57 4.94 -10.58 -10.80
N ILE A 58 4.12 -9.53 -10.68
CA ILE A 58 4.60 -8.17 -10.44
C ILE A 58 5.26 -8.06 -9.06
N ALA A 59 4.67 -8.66 -8.02
CA ALA A 59 5.22 -8.65 -6.68
C ALA A 59 6.57 -9.36 -6.60
N ALA A 60 6.75 -10.48 -7.31
CA ALA A 60 8.02 -11.17 -7.40
C ALA A 60 9.10 -10.27 -8.03
N GLY A 61 8.74 -9.49 -9.05
CA GLY A 61 9.64 -8.50 -9.66
C GLY A 61 10.00 -7.33 -8.73
N LEU A 62 9.05 -6.92 -7.88
CA LEU A 62 9.22 -5.85 -6.89
C LEU A 62 9.83 -6.32 -5.56
N ASN A 63 10.12 -7.62 -5.43
CA ASN A 63 10.55 -8.27 -4.18
C ASN A 63 9.60 -7.95 -3.00
N MET A 64 8.31 -7.84 -3.31
CA MET A 64 7.24 -7.53 -2.38
C MET A 64 6.70 -8.82 -1.78
N ASP A 65 6.77 -8.92 -0.45
CA ASP A 65 6.18 -10.06 0.25
C ASP A 65 4.66 -9.95 0.27
N LEU A 66 3.99 -10.83 -0.49
CA LEU A 66 2.52 -10.91 -0.55
C LEU A 66 1.92 -11.68 0.63
N SER A 67 2.73 -12.31 1.50
CA SER A 67 2.23 -13.13 2.61
C SER A 67 1.39 -12.32 3.61
N ASP A 68 1.76 -11.04 3.78
CA ASP A 68 1.04 -10.10 4.65
C ASP A 68 -0.06 -9.30 3.92
N TYR A 69 -0.36 -9.64 2.66
CA TYR A 69 -1.40 -9.00 1.87
C TYR A 69 -2.56 -9.95 1.65
N GLU A 70 -3.77 -9.43 1.79
CA GLU A 70 -4.98 -10.16 1.45
C GLU A 70 -5.27 -9.95 -0.04
N ILE A 71 -5.30 -11.03 -0.81
CA ILE A 71 -5.60 -11.00 -2.24
C ILE A 71 -7.01 -11.56 -2.46
N ILE A 72 -7.89 -10.79 -3.12
CA ILE A 72 -9.30 -11.13 -3.39
C ILE A 72 -9.62 -11.04 -4.88
#